data_AF-A0A080WP13-F1
#
_entry.id   AF-A0A080WP13-F1
#
_cell.length_a   1.000
_cell.length_b   1.000
_cell.length_c   1.000
_cell.angle_alpha   90.00
_cell.angle_beta   90.00
_cell.angle_gamma   90.00
#
_symmetry.space_group_name_H-M   'P 1'
#
loop_
_entity.id
_entity.type
_entity.pdbx_description
1 polymer ?
#
loop_
_entity_poly.entity_id
_entity_poly.type
_entity_poly.pdbx_seq_one_letter_code
_entity_poly.pdbx_strand_id
1 'polypeptide(L)'
;MLVLLMETNSHPTISSRALPSAESATFLESSFFSRNGAQAALPSPANVREQSAIQGPASQARRDYGFKPVRYEHLGLIVKYGRAPEVTIAEGQLLWAVRRTLPMVPAPEVYRWAHDKGQVFIYMELIKGVTLNSGGAL
;
A
#
# COMPACT_ATOMS: atom_id res chain seq x y z
N MET A 1 -37.17 -7.57 -30.36
CA MET A 1 -37.25 -6.39 -29.47
C MET A 1 -35.93 -6.30 -28.73
N LEU A 2 -35.05 -5.42 -29.18
CA LEU A 2 -33.70 -5.22 -28.67
C LEU A 2 -33.81 -4.41 -27.37
N VAL A 3 -33.43 -4.97 -26.22
CA VAL A 3 -33.32 -4.17 -24.99
C VAL A 3 -31.92 -3.57 -24.98
N LEU A 4 -31.89 -2.26 -25.21
CA LEU A 4 -30.72 -1.39 -25.19
C LEU A 4 -29.98 -1.52 -23.85
N LEU A 5 -28.72 -1.97 -23.88
CA LEU A 5 -27.77 -1.80 -22.79
C LEU A 5 -27.70 -0.30 -22.46
N MET A 6 -28.24 0.09 -21.31
CA MET A 6 -27.93 1.39 -20.72
C MET A 6 -26.50 1.31 -20.20
N GLU A 7 -25.52 1.60 -21.06
CA GLU A 7 -24.22 2.05 -20.58
C GLU A 7 -24.43 3.40 -19.91
N THR A 8 -24.55 3.41 -18.58
CA THR A 8 -24.34 4.64 -17.83
C THR A 8 -22.86 4.96 -18.00
N ASN A 9 -22.55 5.94 -18.85
CA ASN A 9 -21.22 6.53 -19.03
C ASN A 9 -20.82 7.34 -17.77
N SER A 10 -20.94 6.71 -16.61
CA SER A 10 -20.63 7.28 -15.31
C SER A 10 -19.14 7.10 -15.09
N HIS A 11 -18.37 8.14 -15.38
CA HIS A 11 -16.95 8.13 -15.09
C HIS A 11 -16.71 7.90 -13.59
N PRO A 12 -15.86 6.93 -13.21
CA PRO A 12 -15.55 6.69 -11.81
C PRO A 12 -14.96 7.97 -11.20
N THR A 13 -15.60 8.47 -10.14
CA THR A 13 -15.22 9.72 -9.47
C THR A 13 -14.76 9.42 -8.05
N ILE A 14 -13.59 9.93 -7.68
CA ILE A 14 -13.06 9.84 -6.31
C ILE A 14 -13.31 11.19 -5.63
N SER A 15 -14.18 11.21 -4.62
CA SER A 15 -14.36 12.40 -3.77
C SER A 15 -13.35 12.37 -2.62
N SER A 16 -12.65 13.49 -2.39
CA SER A 16 -11.74 13.61 -1.24
C SER A 16 -12.44 13.43 0.11
N ARG A 17 -13.75 13.75 0.19
CA ARG A 17 -14.57 13.54 1.40
C ARG A 17 -14.85 12.08 1.71
N ALA A 18 -14.72 11.19 0.73
CA ALA A 18 -14.90 9.76 0.91
C ALA A 18 -13.60 9.04 1.33
N LEU A 19 -12.47 9.76 1.35
CA LEU A 19 -11.19 9.20 1.76
C LEU A 19 -11.14 9.11 3.29
N PRO A 20 -10.63 8.00 3.87
CA PRO A 20 -10.42 7.95 5.30
C PRO A 20 -9.39 8.99 5.71
N SER A 21 -9.77 9.96 6.54
CA SER A 21 -8.95 11.13 6.89
C SER A 21 -8.12 10.96 8.17
N ALA A 22 -8.20 9.79 8.82
CA ALA A 22 -7.53 9.55 10.08
C ALA A 22 -6.00 9.39 9.89
N GLU A 23 -5.23 9.90 10.87
CA GLU A 23 -3.78 9.71 10.98
C GLU A 23 -3.37 8.23 11.05
N SER A 24 -4.29 7.36 11.43
CA SER A 24 -4.13 5.91 11.43
C SER A 24 -5.47 5.25 11.10
N ALA A 25 -5.44 4.27 10.20
CA ALA A 25 -6.61 3.50 9.81
C ALA A 25 -6.22 2.04 9.57
N THR A 26 -7.02 1.10 10.05
CA THR A 26 -6.85 -0.34 9.81
C THR A 26 -8.10 -0.87 9.12
N PHE A 27 -7.93 -1.58 8.02
CA PHE A 27 -9.01 -2.14 7.21
C PHE A 27 -9.15 -3.62 7.54
N LEU A 28 -9.97 -3.94 8.54
CA LEU A 28 -10.17 -5.32 9.03
C LEU A 28 -10.85 -6.20 7.98
N GLU A 29 -11.56 -5.60 7.03
CA GLU A 29 -12.16 -6.24 5.87
C GLU A 29 -11.14 -6.63 4.79
N SER A 30 -9.87 -6.21 4.93
CA SER A 30 -8.86 -6.45 3.90
C SER A 30 -8.44 -7.92 3.83
N SER A 31 -7.92 -8.33 2.66
CA SER A 31 -7.51 -9.72 2.44
C SER A 31 -6.41 -10.21 3.38
N PHE A 32 -5.68 -9.31 4.04
CA PHE A 32 -4.68 -9.67 5.04
C PHE A 32 -5.27 -10.49 6.18
N PHE A 33 -6.40 -10.06 6.74
CA PHE A 33 -6.99 -10.69 7.93
C PHE A 33 -7.70 -12.00 7.59
N SER A 34 -8.27 -12.12 6.39
CA SER A 34 -8.85 -13.39 5.93
C SER A 34 -7.78 -14.42 5.54
N ARG A 35 -6.66 -13.98 4.94
CA ARG A 35 -5.56 -14.86 4.51
C ARG A 35 -4.68 -15.37 5.66
N ASN A 36 -4.42 -14.54 6.67
CA ASN A 36 -3.48 -14.87 7.75
C ASN A 36 -4.16 -15.41 9.03
N GLY A 37 -5.48 -15.54 9.03
CA GLY A 37 -6.27 -16.15 10.11
C GLY A 37 -6.70 -15.19 11.22
N ALA A 38 -7.51 -15.70 12.16
CA ALA A 38 -8.18 -14.90 13.20
C ALA A 38 -7.23 -14.20 14.19
N GLN A 39 -5.98 -14.66 14.30
CA GLN A 39 -4.94 -14.06 15.15
C GLN A 39 -3.92 -13.23 14.35
N ALA A 40 -4.22 -12.95 13.07
CA ALA A 40 -3.34 -12.17 12.23
C ALA A 40 -3.15 -10.76 12.80
N ALA A 41 -1.90 -10.38 13.01
CA ALA A 41 -1.51 -9.05 13.44
C ALA A 41 -0.51 -8.46 12.45
N LEU A 42 -0.72 -7.20 12.08
CA LEU A 42 0.27 -6.43 11.35
C LEU A 42 1.44 -6.06 12.29
N PRO A 43 2.69 -6.03 11.80
CA PRO A 43 3.83 -5.64 12.61
C PRO A 43 3.66 -4.20 13.14
N SER A 44 4.17 -3.94 14.34
CA SER A 44 4.17 -2.58 14.90
C SER A 44 5.15 -1.68 14.14
N PRO A 45 5.00 -0.33 14.19
CA PRO A 45 6.00 0.59 13.66
C PRO A 45 7.42 0.37 14.20
N ALA A 46 7.56 -0.07 15.46
CA ALA A 46 8.84 -0.45 16.05
C ALA A 46 9.42 -1.70 15.36
N ASN A 47 8.61 -2.75 15.21
CA ASN A 47 9.02 -3.98 14.51
C ASN A 47 9.39 -3.71 13.04
N VAL A 48 8.69 -2.78 12.37
CA VAL A 48 9.03 -2.38 10.98
C VAL A 48 10.41 -1.72 10.92
N ARG A 49 10.73 -0.84 11.87
CA ARG A 49 12.07 -0.22 11.93
C ARG A 49 13.16 -1.23 12.25
N GLU A 50 12.93 -2.14 13.19
CA GLU A 50 13.86 -3.23 13.51
C GLU A 50 14.10 -4.13 12.29
N GLN A 51 13.03 -4.55 11.64
CA GLN A 51 13.11 -5.37 10.43
C GLN A 51 13.80 -4.63 9.28
N SER A 52 13.59 -3.32 9.16
CA SER A 52 14.29 -2.48 8.19
C SER A 52 15.81 -2.48 8.43
N ALA A 53 16.27 -2.50 9.68
CA ALA A 53 17.69 -2.57 10.00
C ALA A 53 18.30 -3.94 9.65
N ILE A 54 17.53 -5.02 9.84
CA ILE A 54 17.93 -6.39 9.48
C ILE A 54 18.05 -6.57 7.96
N GLN A 55 17.12 -6.01 7.19
CA GLN A 55 17.14 -6.09 5.72
C GLN A 55 18.28 -5.29 5.07
N GLY A 56 19.10 -4.59 5.88
CA GLY A 56 20.45 -4.14 5.53
C GLY A 56 20.65 -2.61 5.61
N PRO A 57 21.89 -2.14 5.80
CA PRO A 57 22.23 -0.72 5.94
C PRO A 57 22.16 0.09 4.62
N ALA A 58 21.78 -0.55 3.50
CA ALA A 58 21.64 0.02 2.16
C ALA A 58 20.21 0.50 1.83
N SER A 59 19.45 0.88 2.85
CA SER A 59 18.46 1.97 2.77
C SER A 59 19.12 3.33 2.43
N GLN A 60 20.46 3.38 2.31
CA GLN A 60 21.24 4.43 1.66
C GLN A 60 21.97 3.96 0.39
N ALA A 61 21.26 3.48 -0.63
CA ALA A 61 21.77 3.57 -2.00
C ALA A 61 21.42 4.96 -2.53
N ARG A 62 22.43 5.83 -2.62
CA ARG A 62 22.32 7.18 -3.21
C ARG A 62 21.72 7.11 -4.62
N ARG A 63 20.91 8.14 -4.93
CA ARG A 63 20.46 8.62 -6.26
C ARG A 63 19.15 8.01 -6.81
N ASP A 64 18.02 8.53 -6.35
CA ASP A 64 17.28 9.64 -6.99
C ASP A 64 15.77 9.59 -6.66
N TYR A 65 15.18 8.42 -6.39
CA TYR A 65 13.75 8.30 -5.99
C TYR A 65 13.37 7.05 -5.15
N GLY A 66 14.32 6.31 -4.55
CA GLY A 66 14.06 4.95 -4.03
C GLY A 66 14.14 4.77 -2.51
N PHE A 67 13.04 4.93 -1.78
CA PHE A 67 12.90 4.31 -0.46
C PHE A 67 12.68 2.81 -0.66
N LYS A 68 13.56 1.95 -0.13
CA LYS A 68 13.33 0.50 -0.16
C LYS A 68 12.33 0.12 0.95
N PRO A 69 11.09 -0.27 0.62
CA PRO A 69 10.10 -0.68 1.62
C PRO A 69 10.50 -2.00 2.29
N VAL A 70 10.00 -2.21 3.52
CA VAL A 70 10.29 -3.40 4.33
C VAL A 70 9.36 -4.53 3.88
N ARG A 71 9.94 -5.70 3.57
CA ARG A 71 9.17 -6.84 3.07
C ARG A 71 8.93 -7.88 4.16
N TYR A 72 7.71 -8.38 4.25
CA TYR A 72 7.32 -9.53 5.05
C TYR A 72 6.73 -10.58 4.11
N GLU A 73 7.62 -11.29 3.41
CA GLU A 73 7.25 -12.26 2.37
C GLU A 73 6.25 -13.32 2.88
N HIS A 74 6.50 -13.83 4.09
CA HIS A 74 5.65 -14.83 4.75
C HIS A 74 4.23 -14.34 5.07
N LEU A 75 3.99 -13.02 5.09
CA LEU A 75 2.67 -12.42 5.32
C LEU A 75 2.02 -11.91 4.03
N GLY A 76 2.73 -11.95 2.90
CA GLY A 76 2.33 -11.24 1.69
C GLY A 76 2.17 -9.73 1.92
N LEU A 77 3.06 -9.15 2.73
CA LEU A 77 3.00 -7.76 3.20
C LEU A 77 4.27 -7.00 2.80
N ILE A 78 4.08 -5.76 2.37
CA ILE A 78 5.15 -4.79 2.18
C ILE A 78 4.78 -3.50 2.92
N VAL A 79 5.75 -2.89 3.60
CA VAL A 79 5.54 -1.66 4.37
C VAL A 79 6.43 -0.56 3.82
N LYS A 80 5.81 0.49 3.25
CA LYS A 80 6.48 1.74 2.93
C LYS A 80 6.42 2.64 4.16
N TYR A 81 7.55 3.17 4.62
CA TYR A 81 7.55 4.10 5.73
C TYR A 81 8.61 5.17 5.59
N GLY A 82 8.35 6.34 6.17
CA GLY A 82 9.20 7.51 6.02
C GLY A 82 8.57 8.76 6.63
N ARG A 83 9.22 9.90 6.46
CA ARG A 83 8.66 11.21 6.84
C ARG A 83 8.04 11.87 5.61
N ALA A 84 7.30 12.95 5.83
CA ALA A 84 6.92 13.84 4.75
C ALA A 84 8.16 14.62 4.25
N PRO A 85 8.22 14.97 2.96
CA PRO A 85 7.21 14.74 1.92
C PRO A 85 7.23 13.34 1.29
N GLU A 86 8.17 12.47 1.65
CA GLU A 86 8.46 11.26 0.88
C GLU A 86 7.46 10.11 1.10
N VAL A 87 6.88 10.04 2.30
CA VAL A 87 5.78 9.12 2.61
C VAL A 87 4.70 9.91 3.33
N THR A 88 3.50 9.91 2.74
CA THR A 88 2.35 10.64 3.25
C THR A 88 1.12 9.75 3.29
N ILE A 89 0.15 10.10 4.13
CA ILE A 89 -1.15 9.40 4.19
C ILE A 89 -1.88 9.47 2.83
N ALA A 90 -1.65 10.52 2.05
CA ALA A 90 -2.25 10.69 0.72
C ALA A 90 -1.92 9.52 -0.23
N GLU A 91 -0.73 8.93 -0.12
CA GLU A 91 -0.39 7.72 -0.90
C GLU A 91 -1.24 6.52 -0.51
N GLY A 92 -1.44 6.29 0.79
CA GLY A 92 -2.32 5.22 1.29
C GLY A 92 -3.79 5.45 0.90
N GLN A 93 -4.26 6.69 1.00
CA GLN A 93 -5.61 7.08 0.58
C GLN A 93 -5.82 6.88 -0.93
N LEU A 94 -4.83 7.24 -1.75
CA LEU A 94 -4.90 7.06 -3.20
C LEU A 94 -5.01 5.57 -3.57
N LEU A 95 -4.14 4.72 -3.02
CA LEU A 95 -4.18 3.27 -3.27
C LEU A 95 -5.51 2.66 -2.82
N TRP A 96 -5.98 3.04 -1.63
CA TRP A 96 -7.26 2.61 -1.09
C TRP A 96 -8.44 3.00 -1.98
N ALA A 97 -8.43 4.24 -2.51
CA ALA A 97 -9.48 4.74 -3.38
C ALA A 97 -9.46 4.07 -4.75
N VAL A 98 -8.29 4.03 -5.41
CA VAL A 98 -8.11 3.42 -6.74
C VAL A 98 -8.60 1.97 -6.72
N ARG A 99 -8.24 1.19 -5.70
CA ARG A 99 -8.66 -0.22 -5.61
C ARG A 99 -10.18 -0.39 -5.55
N ARG A 100 -10.90 0.56 -4.94
CA ARG A 100 -12.36 0.54 -4.77
C ARG A 100 -13.11 1.13 -5.95
N THR A 101 -12.58 2.18 -6.57
CA THR A 101 -13.28 2.91 -7.65
C THR A 101 -12.87 2.46 -9.06
N LEU A 102 -11.68 1.87 -9.20
CA LEU A 102 -11.09 1.44 -10.47
C LEU A 102 -10.61 -0.02 -10.39
N PRO A 103 -11.52 -1.00 -10.24
CA PRO A 103 -11.14 -2.40 -10.03
C PRO A 103 -10.37 -3.02 -11.22
N MET A 104 -10.42 -2.41 -12.40
CA MET A 104 -9.64 -2.82 -13.58
C MET A 104 -8.17 -2.39 -13.52
N VAL A 105 -7.82 -1.42 -12.66
CA VAL A 105 -6.44 -0.98 -12.47
C VAL A 105 -5.84 -1.81 -11.33
N PRO A 106 -4.83 -2.66 -11.60
CA PRO A 106 -4.19 -3.42 -10.55
C PRO A 106 -3.42 -2.46 -9.62
N ALA A 107 -3.81 -2.44 -8.35
CA ALA A 107 -3.16 -1.69 -7.29
C ALA A 107 -3.03 -2.59 -6.06
N PRO A 108 -1.94 -2.47 -5.28
CA PRO A 108 -1.83 -3.15 -4.00
C PRO A 108 -3.01 -2.80 -3.09
N GLU A 109 -3.59 -3.81 -2.45
CA GLU A 109 -4.54 -3.55 -1.38
C GLU A 109 -3.84 -2.91 -0.17
N VAL A 110 -4.46 -1.88 0.42
CA VAL A 110 -3.98 -1.26 1.66
C VAL A 110 -4.64 -1.93 2.86
N TYR A 111 -3.82 -2.47 3.76
CA TYR A 111 -4.29 -3.14 4.99
C TYR A 111 -4.39 -2.17 6.16
N ARG A 112 -3.46 -1.21 6.24
CA ARG A 112 -3.38 -0.21 7.30
C ARG A 112 -2.51 0.96 6.87
N TRP A 113 -2.72 2.13 7.45
CA TRP A 113 -1.65 3.10 7.67
C TRP A 113 -1.59 3.54 9.13
N ALA A 114 -0.42 4.02 9.53
CA ALA A 114 -0.19 4.55 10.87
C ALA A 114 0.80 5.70 10.86
N HIS A 115 0.59 6.66 11.76
CA HIS A 115 1.57 7.70 12.08
C HIS A 115 2.21 7.38 13.44
N ASP A 116 3.53 7.34 13.49
CA ASP A 116 4.29 7.07 14.71
C ASP A 116 5.63 7.83 14.68
N LYS A 117 5.92 8.58 15.75
CA LYS A 117 7.18 9.33 15.93
C LYS A 117 7.57 10.20 14.71
N GLY A 118 6.58 10.85 14.09
CA GLY A 118 6.78 11.73 12.94
C GLY A 118 7.01 10.98 11.62
N GLN A 119 6.77 9.67 11.57
CA GLN A 119 6.85 8.85 10.37
C GLN A 119 5.48 8.27 10.03
N VAL A 120 5.18 8.20 8.74
CA VAL A 120 4.02 7.49 8.19
C VAL A 120 4.45 6.09 7.79
N PHE A 121 3.59 5.10 8.05
CA PHE A 121 3.75 3.69 7.69
C PHE A 121 2.53 3.27 6.88
N ILE A 122 2.72 2.75 5.68
CA ILE A 122 1.68 2.24 4.78
C ILE A 122 1.90 0.74 4.63
N TYR A 123 0.98 -0.05 5.17
CA TYR A 123 0.97 -1.51 5.14
C TYR A 123 0.09 -1.95 3.98
N MET A 124 0.69 -2.58 2.98
CA MET A 124 0.00 -2.92 1.74
C MET A 124 0.41 -4.30 1.21
N GLU A 125 -0.37 -4.80 0.27
CA GLU A 125 -0.14 -6.07 -0.39
C GLU A 125 1.24 -6.15 -1.04
N LEU A 126 1.95 -7.24 -0.75
CA LEU A 126 3.17 -7.56 -1.47
C LEU A 126 2.83 -8.27 -2.79
N ILE A 127 2.84 -7.50 -3.88
CA ILE A 127 2.69 -8.06 -5.23
C ILE A 127 4.00 -8.69 -5.68
N LYS A 128 3.93 -9.94 -6.15
CA LYS A 128 5.05 -10.63 -6.80
C LYS A 128 5.13 -10.20 -8.26
N GLY A 129 6.26 -9.66 -8.68
CA GLY A 129 6.49 -9.25 -10.05
C GLY A 129 7.89 -8.66 -10.24
N VAL A 130 8.25 -8.46 -11.50
CA VAL A 130 9.46 -7.74 -11.90
C VAL A 130 9.09 -6.32 -12.28
N THR A 131 9.87 -5.34 -11.82
CA THR A 131 9.69 -3.96 -12.27
C THR A 131 10.24 -3.80 -13.68
N LEU A 132 9.71 -2.87 -14.46
CA LEU A 132 10.23 -2.62 -15.82
C LEU A 132 11.71 -2.20 -15.80
N ASN A 133 12.13 -1.45 -14.77
CA ASN A 133 13.51 -1.00 -14.60
C ASN A 133 14.46 -2.09 -14.04
N SER A 134 13.98 -3.31 -13.80
CA SER A 134 14.81 -4.47 -13.43
C SER A 134 15.21 -5.34 -14.64
N GLY A 135 14.97 -4.86 -15.87
CA GLY A 135 15.39 -5.54 -17.09
C GLY A 135 16.90 -5.78 -17.12
N GLY A 136 17.29 -7.06 -17.17
CA GLY A 136 18.60 -7.46 -17.64
C GLY A 136 18.85 -6.93 -19.05
N ALA A 137 20.13 -6.75 -19.38
CA ALA A 137 20.56 -6.44 -20.73
C ALA A 137 19.87 -7.36 -21.74
N LEU A 138 19.25 -6.76 -22.77
CA LEU A 138 19.07 -7.44 -24.06
C LEU A 138 20.45 -7.70 -24.67
#